data_AF-A0A9E5ES44-F1
#
_entry.id   AF-A0A9E5ES44-F1
#
_cell.length_a   1.000
_cell.length_b   1.000
_cell.length_c   1.000
_cell.angle_alpha   90.00
_cell.angle_beta   90.00
_cell.angle_gamma   90.00
#
_symmetry.space_group_name_H-M   'P 1'
#
loop_
_entity.id
_entity.type
_entity.pdbx_description
1 polymer ?
#
loop_
_entity_poly.entity_id
_entity_poly.type
_entity_poly.pdbx_seq_one_letter_code
_entity_poly.pdbx_strand_id
1 'polypeptide(L)'
;IVGYTNAGKSTLLNHLTNAGVLVENRLFATLDPTTRRLALPGGEPVLLTDTVGFIKRLPHTLIEAFKSTLEVATESDLLLHVVDSSAVDPESQIVAVREVLGEIGANKVPELLVFNKMDADPDTAKRMVYEHEGSVAVSAATGAGIDELLRTVADRVRSLTAVVELLVPYERGDVMASIHREGEVVSVA
;
A
#
# COMPACT_ATOMS: atom_id res chain seq x y z
N ILE A 1 -3.95 -0.77 -1.37
CA ILE A 1 -4.15 -0.74 0.10
C ILE A 1 -5.18 -1.80 0.44
N VAL A 2 -4.85 -2.75 1.32
CA VAL A 2 -5.72 -3.84 1.76
C VAL A 2 -5.91 -3.79 3.28
N GLY A 3 -6.86 -4.55 3.80
CA GLY A 3 -7.14 -4.58 5.25
C GLY A 3 -8.60 -4.64 5.61
N TYR A 4 -8.87 -4.92 6.87
CA TYR A 4 -10.21 -5.14 7.38
C TYR A 4 -11.10 -3.89 7.25
N THR A 5 -12.42 -4.08 7.26
CA THR A 5 -13.38 -2.96 7.33
C THR A 5 -13.11 -2.12 8.57
N ASN A 6 -13.29 -0.81 8.45
CA ASN A 6 -12.99 0.16 9.52
C ASN A 6 -11.52 0.23 9.99
N ALA A 7 -10.57 -0.45 9.32
CA ALA A 7 -9.14 -0.29 9.62
C ALA A 7 -8.60 1.11 9.28
N GLY A 8 -9.38 1.92 8.53
CA GLY A 8 -9.01 3.29 8.15
C GLY A 8 -8.25 3.41 6.83
N LYS A 9 -8.40 2.43 5.91
CA LYS A 9 -7.81 2.46 4.55
C LYS A 9 -8.17 3.73 3.79
N SER A 10 -9.46 4.06 3.68
CA SER A 10 -9.91 5.25 2.96
C SER A 10 -9.50 6.54 3.69
N THR A 11 -9.45 6.55 5.02
CA THR A 11 -8.89 7.68 5.79
C THR A 11 -7.41 7.87 5.49
N LEU A 12 -6.63 6.79 5.43
CA LEU A 12 -5.21 6.84 5.09
C LEU A 12 -5.00 7.29 3.64
N LEU A 13 -5.75 6.73 2.69
CA LEU A 13 -5.70 7.16 1.29
C LEU A 13 -6.05 8.64 1.16
N ASN A 14 -7.11 9.10 1.82
CA ASN A 14 -7.50 10.50 1.84
C ASN A 14 -6.40 11.35 2.47
N HIS A 15 -5.80 10.95 3.59
CA HIS A 15 -4.71 11.71 4.21
C HIS A 15 -3.51 11.85 3.25
N LEU A 16 -3.11 10.75 2.62
CA LEU A 16 -2.00 10.72 1.67
C LEU A 16 -2.28 11.52 0.39
N THR A 17 -3.55 11.68 -0.01
CA THR A 17 -3.93 12.29 -1.30
C THR A 17 -4.53 13.70 -1.18
N ASN A 18 -5.21 14.04 -0.08
CA ASN A 18 -5.68 15.40 0.26
C ASN A 18 -4.55 16.34 0.70
N ALA A 19 -3.32 15.85 0.88
CA ALA A 19 -2.14 16.72 0.87
C ALA A 19 -1.92 17.40 -0.51
N GLY A 20 -2.81 17.20 -1.50
CA GLY A 20 -2.81 17.95 -2.75
C GLY A 20 -4.07 17.96 -3.63
N VAL A 21 -5.10 17.10 -3.49
CA VAL A 21 -6.28 17.13 -4.40
C VAL A 21 -7.59 16.64 -3.74
N LEU A 22 -8.71 17.35 -3.97
CA LEU A 22 -10.09 17.14 -3.45
C LEU A 22 -10.68 15.73 -3.64
N VAL A 23 -11.39 15.20 -2.62
CA VAL A 23 -12.34 14.06 -2.75
C VAL A 23 -13.57 14.19 -1.82
N GLU A 24 -14.74 13.73 -2.30
CA GLU A 24 -16.06 13.62 -1.61
C GLU A 24 -16.30 12.24 -0.94
N ASN A 25 -17.16 12.19 0.09
CA ASN A 25 -17.42 11.03 0.97
C ASN A 25 -18.76 10.30 0.69
N ARG A 26 -18.80 8.94 0.70
CA ARG A 26 -20.03 8.12 0.90
C ARG A 26 -19.76 6.81 1.67
N LEU A 27 -20.80 6.26 2.34
CA LEU A 27 -20.80 4.96 3.02
C LEU A 27 -20.89 3.79 2.01
N PHE A 28 -20.17 2.69 2.28
CA PHE A 28 -19.56 1.78 1.27
C PHE A 28 -18.48 2.50 0.45
N ALA A 29 -17.43 2.98 1.13
CA ALA A 29 -16.52 3.98 0.59
C ALA A 29 -15.82 3.58 -0.73
N THR A 30 -15.61 2.29 -0.96
CA THR A 30 -14.96 1.78 -2.19
C THR A 30 -15.53 0.41 -2.56
N LEU A 31 -16.56 0.40 -3.41
CA LEU A 31 -16.99 -0.78 -4.19
C LEU A 31 -16.18 -0.90 -5.47
N ASP A 32 -15.81 0.24 -6.07
CA ASP A 32 -14.86 0.35 -7.17
C ASP A 32 -13.49 0.79 -6.64
N PRO A 33 -12.37 0.20 -7.12
CA PRO A 33 -11.05 0.60 -6.70
C PRO A 33 -10.80 2.06 -7.05
N THR A 34 -10.34 2.83 -6.05
CA THR A 34 -10.02 4.26 -6.26
C THR A 34 -8.52 4.42 -6.35
N THR A 35 -8.01 4.67 -7.56
CA THR A 35 -6.59 4.96 -7.79
C THR A 35 -6.30 6.45 -7.71
N ARG A 36 -5.21 6.82 -7.03
CA ARG A 36 -4.69 8.18 -6.93
C ARG A 36 -3.18 8.17 -7.11
N ARG A 37 -2.64 9.24 -7.70
CA ARG A 37 -1.18 9.43 -7.81
C ARG A 37 -0.66 10.08 -6.54
N LEU A 38 0.44 9.54 -6.01
CA LEU A 38 1.16 10.04 -4.85
C LEU A 38 2.64 10.21 -5.23
N ALA A 39 3.29 11.27 -4.75
CA ALA A 39 4.74 11.43 -4.89
C ALA A 39 5.43 11.00 -3.59
N LEU A 40 6.40 10.10 -3.69
CA LEU A 40 7.17 9.62 -2.54
C LEU A 40 8.29 10.59 -2.13
N PRO A 41 8.84 10.47 -0.91
CA PRO A 41 10.06 11.16 -0.50
C PRO A 41 11.26 10.70 -1.33
N GLY A 42 11.49 11.41 -2.44
CA GLY A 42 12.44 11.06 -3.51
C GLY A 42 11.96 11.53 -4.89
N GLY A 43 10.66 11.83 -5.01
CA GLY A 43 10.05 12.35 -6.24
C GLY A 43 9.45 11.26 -7.12
N GLU A 44 9.64 9.98 -6.78
CA GLU A 44 9.10 8.86 -7.52
C GLU A 44 7.56 8.87 -7.44
N PRO A 45 6.86 8.88 -8.59
CA PRO A 45 5.41 8.80 -8.60
C PRO A 45 4.96 7.35 -8.39
N VAL A 46 4.02 7.15 -7.48
CA VAL A 46 3.34 5.86 -7.27
C VAL A 46 1.84 5.98 -7.45
N LEU A 47 1.20 4.88 -7.79
CA LEU A 47 -0.25 4.75 -7.85
C LEU A 47 -0.74 4.05 -6.59
N LEU A 48 -1.58 4.75 -5.83
CA LEU A 48 -2.19 4.25 -4.62
C LEU A 48 -3.64 3.90 -4.91
N THR A 49 -3.97 2.61 -4.83
CA THR A 49 -5.34 2.12 -5.05
C THR A 49 -5.98 1.70 -3.74
N ASP A 50 -7.11 2.30 -3.38
CA ASP A 50 -7.98 1.80 -2.30
C ASP A 50 -8.75 0.57 -2.80
N THR A 51 -8.73 -0.52 -2.04
CA THR A 51 -9.49 -1.74 -2.37
C THR A 51 -10.70 -1.89 -1.47
N VAL A 52 -11.60 -2.81 -1.84
CA VAL A 52 -12.71 -3.22 -0.99
C VAL A 52 -12.17 -3.68 0.38
N GLY A 53 -12.85 -3.27 1.45
CA GLY A 53 -12.49 -3.69 2.81
C GLY A 53 -12.92 -5.12 3.10
N PHE A 54 -12.01 -5.90 3.71
CA PHE A 54 -12.29 -7.29 4.08
C PHE A 54 -13.16 -7.35 5.35
N ILE A 55 -14.07 -8.33 5.41
CA ILE A 55 -14.84 -8.68 6.62
C ILE A 55 -14.53 -10.14 6.98
N LYS A 56 -14.70 -10.52 8.25
CA LYS A 56 -14.50 -11.91 8.72
C LYS A 56 -15.39 -12.81 7.89
N ARG A 57 -14.81 -13.90 7.37
CA ARG A 57 -15.53 -14.91 6.60
C ARG A 57 -16.33 -14.28 5.47
N LEU A 58 -15.63 -13.59 4.56
CA LEU A 58 -16.24 -13.25 3.28
C LEU A 58 -16.82 -14.55 2.68
N PRO A 59 -18.12 -14.59 2.35
CA PRO A 59 -18.68 -15.75 1.68
C PRO A 59 -17.90 -16.00 0.38
N HIS A 60 -17.58 -17.25 0.04
CA HIS A 60 -16.84 -17.56 -1.20
C HIS A 60 -17.52 -16.95 -2.44
N THR A 61 -18.85 -16.89 -2.46
CA THR A 61 -19.62 -16.23 -3.53
C THR A 61 -19.32 -14.74 -3.66
N LEU A 62 -19.00 -14.07 -2.55
CA LEU A 62 -18.62 -12.67 -2.54
C LEU A 62 -17.17 -12.50 -3.01
N ILE A 63 -16.28 -13.40 -2.63
CA ILE A 63 -14.88 -13.41 -3.11
C ILE A 63 -14.85 -13.60 -4.63
N GLU A 64 -15.67 -14.51 -5.17
CA GLU A 64 -15.84 -14.69 -6.62
C GLU A 64 -16.40 -13.43 -7.30
N ALA A 65 -17.40 -12.78 -6.69
CA ALA A 65 -18.00 -11.56 -7.22
C ALA A 65 -17.05 -10.34 -7.21
N PHE A 66 -16.10 -10.31 -6.26
CA PHE A 66 -15.10 -9.24 -6.13
C PHE A 66 -13.73 -9.62 -6.69
N LYS A 67 -13.60 -10.78 -7.33
CA LYS A 67 -12.30 -11.26 -7.82
C LYS A 67 -11.65 -10.26 -8.79
N SER A 68 -12.42 -9.69 -9.71
CA SER A 68 -11.92 -8.67 -10.66
C SER A 68 -11.54 -7.34 -9.99
N THR A 69 -12.19 -6.97 -8.88
CA THR A 69 -11.84 -5.78 -8.11
C THR A 69 -10.69 -6.03 -7.13
N LEU A 70 -10.42 -7.29 -6.80
CA LEU A 70 -9.28 -7.74 -6.01
C LEU A 70 -8.06 -8.12 -6.87
N GLU A 71 -8.20 -8.30 -8.19
CA GLU A 71 -7.08 -8.51 -9.13
C GLU A 71 -6.04 -7.39 -9.03
N VAL A 72 -6.45 -6.16 -8.73
CA VAL A 72 -5.53 -5.04 -8.48
C VAL A 72 -4.53 -5.37 -7.36
N ALA A 73 -4.94 -6.14 -6.34
CA ALA A 73 -4.03 -6.58 -5.29
C ALA A 73 -3.00 -7.60 -5.79
N THR A 74 -3.35 -8.44 -6.76
CA THR A 74 -2.42 -9.43 -7.35
C THR A 74 -1.41 -8.81 -8.30
N GLU A 75 -1.77 -7.70 -8.94
CA GLU A 75 -0.91 -6.96 -9.88
C GLU A 75 -0.11 -5.82 -9.22
N SER A 76 -0.32 -5.58 -7.93
CA SER A 76 0.38 -4.53 -7.19
C SER A 76 1.85 -4.89 -6.98
N ASP A 77 2.73 -3.88 -6.99
CA ASP A 77 4.14 -4.05 -6.62
C ASP A 77 4.33 -4.23 -5.10
N LEU A 78 3.43 -3.62 -4.30
CA LEU A 78 3.47 -3.64 -2.84
C LEU A 78 2.05 -3.56 -2.25
N LEU A 79 1.74 -4.44 -1.30
CA LEU A 79 0.53 -4.37 -0.50
C LEU A 79 0.76 -3.57 0.79
N LEU A 80 0.03 -2.47 0.91
CA LEU A 80 -0.14 -1.76 2.19
C LEU A 80 -1.30 -2.40 2.95
N HIS A 81 -1.00 -3.26 3.92
CA HIS A 81 -2.00 -3.92 4.74
C HIS A 81 -2.27 -3.11 6.01
N VAL A 82 -3.36 -2.37 6.00
CA VAL A 82 -3.79 -1.50 7.09
C VAL A 82 -4.55 -2.30 8.14
N VAL A 83 -4.08 -2.23 9.38
CA VAL A 83 -4.62 -2.96 10.54
C VAL A 83 -5.03 -1.95 11.60
N ASP A 84 -6.21 -2.12 12.20
CA ASP A 84 -6.64 -1.30 13.33
C ASP A 84 -5.93 -1.77 14.61
N SER A 85 -4.97 -0.99 15.12
CA SER A 85 -4.26 -1.33 16.35
C SER A 85 -5.12 -1.24 17.60
N SER A 86 -6.25 -0.53 17.55
CA SER A 86 -7.20 -0.38 18.66
C SER A 86 -8.29 -1.45 18.67
N ALA A 87 -8.30 -2.36 17.69
CA ALA A 87 -9.25 -3.46 17.66
C ALA A 87 -9.01 -4.44 18.82
N VAL A 88 -10.08 -5.13 19.25
CA VAL A 88 -10.03 -6.15 20.31
C VAL A 88 -9.03 -7.26 20.00
N ASP A 89 -8.88 -7.61 18.72
CA ASP A 89 -7.97 -8.65 18.26
C ASP A 89 -7.43 -8.29 16.86
N PRO A 90 -6.37 -7.48 16.79
CA PRO A 90 -5.76 -7.07 15.52
C PRO A 90 -5.14 -8.25 14.76
N GLU A 91 -4.63 -9.26 15.48
CA GLU A 91 -3.96 -10.40 14.86
C GLU A 91 -4.91 -11.30 14.09
N SER A 92 -6.08 -11.59 14.67
CA SER A 92 -7.13 -12.29 13.93
C SER A 92 -7.56 -11.56 12.66
N GLN A 93 -7.47 -10.22 12.62
CA GLN A 93 -7.75 -9.46 11.40
C GLN A 93 -6.65 -9.63 10.36
N ILE A 94 -5.38 -9.63 10.77
CA ILE A 94 -4.24 -9.88 9.88
C ILE A 94 -4.38 -11.26 9.24
N VAL A 95 -4.63 -12.30 10.06
CA VAL A 95 -4.81 -13.67 9.58
C VAL A 95 -5.98 -13.75 8.59
N ALA A 96 -7.13 -13.17 8.93
CA ALA A 96 -8.30 -13.20 8.05
C ALA A 96 -8.06 -12.51 6.70
N VAL A 97 -7.33 -11.38 6.67
CA VAL A 97 -7.00 -10.71 5.41
C VAL A 97 -6.00 -11.55 4.60
N ARG A 98 -4.97 -12.11 5.24
CA ARG A 98 -3.99 -12.99 4.57
C ARG A 98 -4.61 -14.26 3.99
N GLU A 99 -5.62 -14.83 4.65
CA GLU A 99 -6.39 -15.97 4.11
C GLU A 99 -7.04 -15.59 2.77
N VAL A 100 -7.76 -14.46 2.72
CA VAL A 100 -8.41 -14.01 1.48
C VAL A 100 -7.39 -13.63 0.40
N LEU A 101 -6.28 -12.97 0.78
CA LEU A 101 -5.18 -12.69 -0.14
C LEU A 101 -4.59 -13.98 -0.73
N GLY A 102 -4.53 -15.06 0.06
CA GLY A 102 -4.12 -16.39 -0.40
C GLY A 102 -5.11 -16.99 -1.40
N GLU A 103 -6.42 -16.90 -1.15
CA GLU A 103 -7.46 -17.42 -2.05
C GLU A 103 -7.44 -16.74 -3.43
N ILE A 104 -7.12 -15.44 -3.49
CA ILE A 104 -7.02 -14.70 -4.75
C ILE A 104 -5.61 -14.76 -5.37
N GLY A 105 -4.63 -15.35 -4.70
CA GLY A 105 -3.24 -15.46 -5.18
C GLY A 105 -2.37 -14.21 -4.99
N ALA A 106 -2.82 -13.24 -4.20
CA ALA A 106 -2.10 -12.00 -3.88
C ALA A 106 -1.03 -12.18 -2.80
N ASN A 107 -0.94 -13.35 -2.16
CA ASN A 107 0.06 -13.67 -1.13
C ASN A 107 1.52 -13.69 -1.63
N LYS A 108 1.74 -13.56 -2.95
CA LYS A 108 3.07 -13.44 -3.56
C LYS A 108 3.58 -12.01 -3.60
N VAL A 109 2.69 -11.03 -3.47
CA VAL A 109 3.05 -9.62 -3.50
C VAL A 109 3.66 -9.24 -2.14
N PRO A 110 4.78 -8.50 -2.11
CA PRO A 110 5.37 -8.01 -0.86
C PRO A 110 4.34 -7.25 -0.01
N GLU A 111 4.35 -7.49 1.30
CA GLU A 111 3.39 -6.92 2.25
C GLU A 111 4.09 -6.00 3.25
N LEU A 112 3.59 -4.77 3.40
CA LEU A 112 3.90 -3.85 4.49
C LEU A 112 2.70 -3.74 5.41
N LEU A 113 2.84 -4.23 6.64
CA LEU A 113 1.85 -4.01 7.71
C LEU A 113 1.91 -2.55 8.18
N VAL A 114 0.73 -1.93 8.25
CA VAL A 114 0.53 -0.55 8.67
C VAL A 114 -0.48 -0.54 9.81
N PHE A 115 0.01 -0.43 11.04
CA PHE A 115 -0.81 -0.36 12.25
C PHE A 115 -1.40 1.04 12.41
N ASN A 116 -2.62 1.21 11.94
CA ASN A 116 -3.35 2.47 12.00
C ASN A 116 -4.10 2.64 13.32
N LYS A 117 -4.48 3.88 13.64
CA LYS A 117 -5.11 4.32 14.89
C LYS A 117 -4.20 4.21 16.11
N MET A 118 -2.89 4.43 15.92
CA MET A 118 -1.93 4.48 17.01
C MET A 118 -2.25 5.56 18.07
N ASP A 119 -3.06 6.57 17.72
CA ASP A 119 -3.54 7.61 18.63
C ASP A 119 -4.56 7.07 19.65
N ALA A 120 -5.31 6.02 19.31
CA ALA A 120 -6.32 5.44 20.18
C ALA A 120 -5.74 4.42 21.18
N ASP A 121 -4.73 3.66 20.75
CA ASP A 121 -3.99 2.73 21.62
C ASP A 121 -2.48 2.71 21.25
N PRO A 122 -1.70 3.68 21.78
CA PRO A 122 -0.28 3.79 21.46
C PRO A 122 0.57 2.61 21.94
N ASP A 123 0.20 1.98 23.07
CA ASP A 123 0.98 0.90 23.66
C ASP A 123 0.81 -0.39 22.85
N THR A 124 -0.43 -0.70 22.44
CA THR A 124 -0.68 -1.82 21.51
C THR A 124 0.00 -1.57 20.17
N ALA A 125 -0.09 -0.36 19.60
CA ALA A 125 0.56 -0.05 18.33
C ALA A 125 2.08 -0.27 18.38
N LYS A 126 2.76 0.17 19.46
CA LYS A 126 4.19 -0.06 19.66
C LYS A 126 4.53 -1.54 19.79
N ARG A 127 3.74 -2.28 20.57
CA ARG A 127 3.92 -3.73 20.73
C ARG A 127 3.80 -4.46 19.39
N MET A 128 2.81 -4.11 18.59
CA MET A 128 2.59 -4.71 17.27
C MET A 128 3.76 -4.39 16.31
N VAL A 129 4.30 -3.16 16.31
CA VAL A 129 5.48 -2.84 15.51
C VAL A 129 6.71 -3.65 15.93
N TYR A 130 6.88 -3.86 17.25
CA TYR A 130 7.96 -4.69 17.77
C TYR A 130 7.82 -6.17 17.40
N GLU A 131 6.59 -6.71 17.44
CA GLU A 131 6.29 -8.11 17.09
C GLU A 131 6.35 -8.37 15.57
N HIS A 132 6.12 -7.34 14.75
CA HIS A 132 6.15 -7.42 13.29
C HIS A 132 7.25 -6.54 12.70
N GLU A 133 8.47 -7.07 12.68
CA GLU A 133 9.65 -6.34 12.18
C GLU A 133 9.43 -5.77 10.76
N GLY A 134 9.82 -4.51 10.57
CA GLY A 134 9.67 -3.80 9.29
C GLY A 134 8.25 -3.27 9.00
N SER A 135 7.32 -3.39 9.94
CA SER A 135 6.02 -2.70 9.94
C SER A 135 6.13 -1.26 10.46
N VAL A 136 5.07 -0.48 10.28
CA VAL A 136 4.99 0.90 10.77
C VAL A 136 3.68 1.14 11.52
N ALA A 137 3.72 2.04 12.50
CA ALA A 137 2.52 2.53 13.19
C ALA A 137 2.18 3.95 12.71
N VAL A 138 0.90 4.19 12.45
CA VAL A 138 0.40 5.48 11.98
C VAL A 138 -0.91 5.86 12.65
N SER A 139 -1.24 7.14 12.59
CA SER A 139 -2.59 7.64 12.80
C SER A 139 -3.01 8.39 11.55
N ALA A 140 -3.82 7.75 10.71
CA ALA A 140 -4.38 8.39 9.52
C ALA A 140 -5.26 9.60 9.87
N ALA A 141 -5.81 9.65 11.10
CA ALA A 141 -6.63 10.75 11.57
C ALA A 141 -5.78 11.99 11.92
N THR A 142 -4.62 11.80 12.57
CA THR A 142 -3.78 12.92 13.05
C THR A 142 -2.59 13.22 12.15
N GLY A 143 -2.19 12.29 11.27
CA GLY A 143 -0.97 12.36 10.47
C GLY A 143 0.29 11.84 11.17
N ALA A 144 0.20 11.40 12.43
CA ALA A 144 1.35 10.83 13.13
C ALA A 144 1.85 9.55 12.41
N GLY A 145 3.16 9.42 12.25
CA GLY A 145 3.80 8.27 11.59
C GLY A 145 3.72 8.25 10.07
N ILE A 146 3.03 9.21 9.42
CA ILE A 146 2.88 9.23 7.96
C ILE A 146 4.21 9.45 7.23
N ASP A 147 5.10 10.29 7.75
CA ASP A 147 6.43 10.50 7.16
C ASP A 147 7.28 9.22 7.18
N GLU A 148 7.20 8.45 8.27
CA GLU A 148 7.88 7.16 8.40
C GLU A 148 7.30 6.15 7.41
N LEU A 149 5.98 6.04 7.34
CA LEU A 149 5.28 5.21 6.35
C LEU A 149 5.73 5.54 4.92
N LEU A 150 5.76 6.81 4.55
CA LEU A 150 6.15 7.24 3.20
C LEU A 150 7.61 6.88 2.88
N ARG A 151 8.53 7.04 3.84
CA ARG A 151 9.93 6.61 3.68
C ARG A 151 10.05 5.11 3.53
N THR A 152 9.38 4.33 4.38
CA THR A 152 9.39 2.86 4.30
C THR A 152 8.82 2.36 2.98
N VAL A 153 7.73 2.96 2.49
CA VAL A 153 7.18 2.65 1.17
C VAL A 153 8.19 2.98 0.08
N ALA A 154 8.83 4.14 0.13
CA ALA A 154 9.83 4.53 -0.86
C ALA A 154 11.03 3.58 -0.90
N ASP A 155 11.55 3.21 0.26
CA ASP A 155 12.65 2.25 0.36
C ASP A 155 12.27 0.88 -0.20
N ARG A 156 11.05 0.40 0.10
CA ARG A 156 10.55 -0.86 -0.45
C ARG A 156 10.34 -0.80 -1.95
N VAL A 157 9.71 0.25 -2.48
CA VAL A 157 9.51 0.41 -3.93
C VAL A 157 10.85 0.48 -4.65
N ARG A 158 11.82 1.25 -4.14
CA ARG A 158 13.19 1.29 -4.69
C ARG A 158 13.89 -0.06 -4.64
N SER A 159 13.65 -0.88 -3.62
CA SER A 159 14.23 -2.22 -3.54
C SER A 159 13.67 -3.19 -4.60
N LEU A 160 12.49 -2.90 -5.16
CA LEU A 160 11.90 -3.68 -6.25
C LEU A 160 12.49 -3.31 -7.61
N THR A 161 13.06 -2.12 -7.75
CA THR A 161 13.75 -1.69 -8.97
C THR A 161 15.20 -2.16 -8.98
N ALA A 162 15.59 -2.89 -10.02
CA ALA A 162 16.98 -3.27 -10.22
C ALA A 162 17.79 -2.10 -10.78
N VAL A 163 18.84 -1.68 -10.06
CA VAL A 163 19.86 -0.78 -10.61
C VAL A 163 20.76 -1.60 -11.51
N VAL A 164 20.83 -1.22 -12.79
CA VAL A 164 21.67 -1.88 -13.80
C VAL A 164 22.63 -0.88 -14.42
N GLU A 165 23.86 -1.32 -14.66
CA GLU A 165 24.83 -0.57 -15.45
C GLU A 165 24.75 -1.02 -16.91
N LEU A 166 24.52 -0.08 -17.82
CA LEU A 166 24.32 -0.37 -19.24
C LEU A 166 25.38 0.35 -20.07
N LEU A 167 26.07 -0.40 -20.93
CA LEU A 167 26.94 0.18 -21.94
C LEU A 167 26.12 0.41 -23.22
N VAL A 168 25.68 1.65 -23.43
CA VAL A 168 24.85 2.03 -24.58
C VAL A 168 25.74 2.64 -25.67
N PRO A 169 25.83 2.05 -26.87
CA PRO A 169 26.58 2.64 -27.98
C PRO A 169 26.01 4.02 -28.37
N TYR A 170 26.87 4.97 -28.74
CA TYR A 170 26.48 6.33 -29.12
C TYR A 170 25.40 6.41 -30.21
N GLU A 171 25.35 5.43 -31.09
CA GLU A 171 24.38 5.34 -32.20
C GLU A 171 22.96 4.96 -31.73
N ARG A 172 22.82 4.41 -30.52
CA ARG A 172 21.57 3.91 -29.95
C ARG A 172 20.84 4.94 -29.10
N GLY A 173 20.59 6.12 -29.67
CA GLY A 173 19.79 7.16 -29.03
C GLY A 173 18.36 6.72 -28.69
N ASP A 174 17.83 5.73 -29.42
CA ASP A 174 16.55 5.07 -29.14
C ASP A 174 16.51 4.39 -27.77
N VAL A 175 17.62 3.73 -27.38
CA VAL A 175 17.76 3.06 -26.07
C VAL A 175 17.80 4.11 -24.95
N MET A 176 18.60 5.17 -25.11
CA MET A 176 18.63 6.27 -24.14
C MET A 176 17.26 6.92 -23.97
N ALA A 177 16.54 7.15 -25.07
CA ALA A 177 15.18 7.67 -25.00
C ALA A 177 14.21 6.72 -24.28
N SER A 178 14.36 5.40 -24.44
CA SER A 178 13.57 4.41 -23.69
C SER A 178 13.88 4.44 -22.20
N ILE A 179 15.16 4.49 -21.83
CA ILE A 179 15.60 4.55 -20.43
C ILE A 179 15.01 5.79 -19.74
N HIS A 180 15.02 6.96 -20.39
CA HIS A 180 14.41 8.17 -19.83
C HIS A 180 12.87 8.15 -19.77
N ARG A 181 12.20 7.32 -20.58
CA ARG A 181 10.74 7.17 -20.55
C ARG A 181 10.26 6.14 -19.52
N GLU A 182 10.99 5.04 -19.39
CA GLU A 182 10.56 3.82 -18.69
C GLU A 182 11.37 3.56 -17.41
N GLY A 183 12.45 4.31 -17.16
CA GLY A 183 13.30 4.17 -15.99
C GLY A 183 13.89 5.51 -15.54
N GLU A 184 14.88 5.41 -14.66
CA GLU A 184 15.58 6.56 -14.09
C GLU A 184 17.08 6.46 -14.37
N VAL A 185 17.68 7.54 -14.87
CA VAL A 185 19.13 7.62 -15.07
C VAL A 185 19.77 8.14 -13.78
N VAL A 186 20.38 7.22 -13.03
CA VAL A 186 21.02 7.53 -11.75
C VAL A 186 22.35 8.28 -11.93
N SER A 187 23.14 7.89 -12.93
CA SER A 187 24.40 8.53 -13.28
C SER A 187 24.82 8.20 -14.71
N VAL A 188 25.59 9.08 -15.36
CA VAL A 188 26.22 8.84 -16.66
C VAL A 188 27.73 9.03 -16.50
N ALA A 189 28.51 8.04 -16.94
CA ALA A 189 29.98 8.04 -16.89
C ALA A 189 30.59 8.50 -18.21
#